data_AF-W7WFX3-F1
#
_entry.id   AF-W7WFX3-F1
#
_cell.length_a   1.000
_cell.length_b   1.000
_cell.length_c   1.000
_cell.angle_alpha   90.00
_cell.angle_beta   90.00
_cell.angle_gamma   90.00
#
_symmetry.space_group_name_H-M   'P 1'
#
loop_
_entity.id
_entity.type
_entity.pdbx_description
1 polymer ?
#
loop_
_entity_poly.entity_id
_entity_poly.type
_entity_poly.pdbx_seq_one_letter_code
_entity_poly.pdbx_strand_id
1 'polypeptide(L)'
;MLAQAAAEMLDWRGSGMGVMEMSHRGREFDEIFARTELRLRELLAVPAEFKILFMQGGAIAENAIVPMNLSRGGVTDHVVTGLWSIKTRQEALRYGEAHVVASNEADGAANHTTLPAPATWRLSANASYVHVCSNETINGVEMHELPDLRALGCDAPLVMDCSSHIGSRPIEWTRVGLAYAGAQKNIGPSGLTLVFVREDLLGHALPFCPSAFDYAVVAANGSMYNTPPTYSIYIAGLVFEWMAAQGGVAALEQRNIEKRRCCTTQSMARPSTPTASRARPARA
;
A
#
# COMPACT_ATOMS: atom_id res chain seq x y z
N MET A 1 -18.47 3.81 -12.55
CA MET A 1 -18.35 3.10 -11.27
C MET A 1 -19.45 3.44 -10.28
N LEU A 2 -19.44 4.59 -9.57
CA LEU A 2 -20.40 4.83 -8.48
C LEU A 2 -21.87 4.82 -8.92
N ALA A 3 -22.17 5.33 -10.13
CA ALA A 3 -23.51 5.24 -10.71
C ALA A 3 -23.97 3.77 -10.92
N GLN A 4 -23.04 2.88 -11.26
CA GLN A 4 -23.34 1.44 -11.39
C GLN A 4 -23.57 0.81 -10.01
N ALA A 5 -22.71 1.11 -9.03
CA ALA A 5 -22.89 0.63 -7.65
C ALA A 5 -24.23 1.08 -7.05
N ALA A 6 -24.68 2.30 -7.36
CA ALA A 6 -25.98 2.80 -6.94
C ALA A 6 -27.14 2.04 -7.61
N ALA A 7 -27.01 1.74 -8.92
CA ALA A 7 -28.02 0.99 -9.66
C ALA A 7 -28.13 -0.47 -9.20
N GLU A 8 -27.01 -1.09 -8.83
CA GLU A 8 -26.92 -2.50 -8.38
C GLU A 8 -27.07 -2.66 -6.84
N MET A 9 -27.36 -1.57 -6.10
CA MET A 9 -27.34 -1.57 -4.62
C MET A 9 -28.38 -2.53 -4.01
N LEU A 10 -29.59 -2.55 -4.56
CA LEU A 10 -30.72 -3.33 -4.03
C LEU A 10 -30.90 -4.67 -4.74
N ASP A 11 -30.41 -4.79 -5.96
CA ASP A 11 -30.46 -6.02 -6.74
C ASP A 11 -29.24 -6.06 -7.66
N TRP A 12 -28.25 -6.85 -7.26
CA TRP A 12 -27.08 -7.06 -8.08
C TRP A 12 -27.44 -8.00 -9.22
N ARG A 13 -27.49 -7.45 -10.44
CA ARG A 13 -27.67 -8.18 -11.71
C ARG A 13 -28.88 -9.13 -11.76
N GLY A 14 -29.98 -8.78 -11.08
CA GLY A 14 -31.20 -9.60 -11.09
C GLY A 14 -31.12 -10.83 -10.19
N SER A 15 -30.19 -10.86 -9.23
CA SER A 15 -30.08 -11.91 -8.22
C SER A 15 -31.19 -11.82 -7.17
N GLY A 16 -31.90 -10.69 -7.09
CA GLY A 16 -32.94 -10.42 -6.09
C GLY A 16 -32.37 -9.97 -4.74
N MET A 17 -31.07 -9.68 -4.64
CA MET A 17 -30.40 -9.21 -3.43
C MET A 17 -29.24 -8.26 -3.74
N GLY A 18 -28.93 -7.36 -2.80
CA GLY A 18 -27.74 -6.52 -2.88
C GLY A 18 -26.46 -7.27 -2.51
N VAL A 19 -25.30 -6.79 -2.96
CA VAL A 19 -23.99 -7.43 -2.69
C VAL A 19 -23.70 -7.59 -1.19
N MET A 20 -24.19 -6.68 -0.35
CA MET A 20 -24.02 -6.74 1.12
C MET A 20 -24.80 -7.89 1.77
N GLU A 21 -25.82 -8.41 1.11
CA GLU A 21 -26.70 -9.47 1.61
C GLU A 21 -26.25 -10.86 1.12
N MET A 22 -25.34 -10.89 0.14
CA MET A 22 -24.81 -12.13 -0.42
C MET A 22 -23.93 -12.87 0.59
N SER A 23 -24.09 -14.19 0.64
CA SER A 23 -23.09 -15.04 1.28
C SER A 23 -21.76 -14.92 0.53
N HIS A 24 -20.66 -14.73 1.26
CA HIS A 24 -19.31 -14.75 0.70
C HIS A 24 -18.85 -16.15 0.24
N ARG A 25 -19.68 -17.18 0.45
CA ARG A 25 -19.52 -18.54 -0.09
C ARG A 25 -20.54 -18.83 -1.21
N GLY A 26 -21.34 -17.84 -1.56
CA GLY A 26 -22.36 -17.95 -2.59
C GLY A 26 -21.76 -17.69 -3.98
N ARG A 27 -22.34 -18.33 -4.99
CA ARG A 27 -21.89 -18.26 -6.38
C ARG A 27 -21.77 -16.82 -6.89
N GLU A 28 -22.71 -15.96 -6.54
CA GLU A 28 -22.74 -14.55 -6.96
C GLU A 28 -21.51 -13.79 -6.43
N PHE A 29 -21.16 -13.97 -5.14
CA PHE A 29 -19.97 -13.33 -4.58
C PHE A 29 -18.67 -13.96 -5.08
N ASP A 30 -18.63 -15.28 -5.28
CA ASP A 30 -17.48 -15.96 -5.89
C ASP A 30 -17.18 -15.40 -7.28
N GLU A 31 -18.21 -15.10 -8.09
CA GLU A 31 -18.04 -14.43 -9.40
C GLU A 31 -17.43 -13.03 -9.24
N ILE A 32 -17.94 -12.23 -8.30
CA ILE A 32 -17.44 -10.88 -8.02
C ILE A 32 -15.97 -10.96 -7.61
N PHE A 33 -15.62 -11.84 -6.68
CA PHE A 33 -14.28 -12.00 -6.15
C PHE A 33 -13.30 -12.46 -7.23
N ALA A 34 -13.63 -13.53 -7.96
CA ALA A 34 -12.75 -14.09 -9.00
C ALA A 34 -12.47 -13.07 -10.12
N ARG A 35 -13.48 -12.33 -10.57
CA ARG A 35 -13.29 -11.26 -11.56
C ARG A 35 -12.42 -10.14 -11.00
N THR A 36 -12.63 -9.75 -9.74
CA THR A 36 -11.89 -8.67 -9.08
C THR A 36 -10.41 -9.02 -8.92
N GLU A 37 -10.09 -10.22 -8.44
CA GLU A 37 -8.71 -10.68 -8.28
C GLU A 37 -7.99 -10.79 -9.62
N LEU A 38 -8.62 -11.43 -10.61
CA LEU A 38 -8.06 -11.57 -11.94
C LEU A 38 -7.74 -10.19 -12.54
N ARG A 39 -8.71 -9.27 -12.49
CA ARG A 39 -8.52 -7.94 -13.06
C ARG A 39 -7.41 -7.16 -12.34
N LEU A 40 -7.33 -7.26 -11.02
CA LEU A 40 -6.28 -6.63 -10.23
C LEU A 40 -4.89 -7.16 -10.61
N ARG A 41 -4.78 -8.49 -10.74
CA ARG A 41 -3.56 -9.17 -11.16
C ARG A 41 -3.09 -8.71 -12.53
N GLU A 42 -4.00 -8.65 -13.51
CA GLU A 42 -3.72 -8.14 -14.86
C GLU A 42 -3.27 -6.67 -14.85
N LEU A 43 -4.01 -5.80 -14.16
CA LEU A 43 -3.74 -4.36 -14.14
C LEU A 43 -2.39 -4.02 -13.55
N LEU A 44 -2.03 -4.68 -12.46
CA LEU A 44 -0.78 -4.45 -11.75
C LEU A 44 0.35 -5.35 -12.26
N ALA A 45 0.09 -6.23 -13.23
CA ALA A 45 1.02 -7.23 -13.73
C ALA A 45 1.66 -8.08 -12.60
N VAL A 46 0.83 -8.51 -11.64
CA VAL A 46 1.30 -9.28 -10.46
C VAL A 46 1.75 -10.68 -10.91
N PRO A 47 3.02 -11.06 -10.66
CA PRO A 47 3.53 -12.37 -11.06
C PRO A 47 2.81 -13.55 -10.39
N ALA A 48 2.88 -14.72 -11.01
CA ALA A 48 2.16 -15.91 -10.56
C ALA A 48 2.62 -16.41 -9.18
N GLU A 49 3.89 -16.17 -8.83
CA GLU A 49 4.49 -16.52 -7.54
C GLU A 49 4.02 -15.62 -6.37
N PHE A 50 3.15 -14.64 -6.62
CA PHE A 50 2.52 -13.81 -5.59
C PHE A 50 1.06 -14.21 -5.34
N LYS A 51 0.72 -14.36 -4.06
CA LYS A 51 -0.67 -14.35 -3.60
C LYS A 51 -1.15 -12.92 -3.40
N ILE A 52 -2.39 -12.65 -3.83
CA ILE A 52 -3.10 -11.39 -3.57
C ILE A 52 -4.13 -11.68 -2.48
N LEU A 53 -3.95 -11.06 -1.31
CA LEU A 53 -4.82 -11.23 -0.15
C LEU A 53 -5.72 -10.00 0.01
N PHE A 54 -7.01 -10.24 0.15
CA PHE A 54 -8.03 -9.23 0.41
C PHE A 54 -8.37 -9.23 1.90
N MET A 55 -7.74 -8.34 2.64
CA MET A 55 -7.73 -8.32 4.10
C MET A 55 -8.45 -7.09 4.67
N GLN A 56 -8.67 -7.09 5.99
CA GLN A 56 -9.25 -5.98 6.75
C GLN A 56 -8.16 -5.24 7.57
N GLY A 57 -8.54 -4.18 8.29
CA GLY A 57 -7.67 -3.47 9.24
C GLY A 57 -6.93 -2.24 8.69
N GLY A 58 -6.85 -2.11 7.37
CA GLY A 58 -6.12 -1.02 6.71
C GLY A 58 -4.59 -1.13 6.82
N ALA A 59 -3.88 -0.24 6.13
CA ALA A 59 -2.41 -0.22 6.11
C ALA A 59 -1.77 -0.04 7.50
N ILE A 60 -2.45 0.62 8.45
CA ILE A 60 -1.95 0.73 9.83
C ILE A 60 -1.95 -0.63 10.54
N ALA A 61 -2.93 -1.49 10.29
CA ALA A 61 -2.90 -2.85 10.85
C ALA A 61 -1.74 -3.66 10.26
N GLU A 62 -1.40 -3.46 8.98
CA GLU A 62 -0.25 -4.12 8.35
C GLU A 62 1.08 -3.80 9.03
N ASN A 63 1.21 -2.65 9.70
CA ASN A 63 2.39 -2.35 10.51
C ASN A 63 2.61 -3.34 11.67
N ALA A 64 1.56 -4.03 12.10
CA ALA A 64 1.60 -5.14 13.05
C ALA A 64 1.54 -6.52 12.37
N ILE A 65 0.71 -6.66 11.32
CA ILE A 65 0.49 -7.95 10.65
C ILE A 65 1.75 -8.40 9.90
N VAL A 66 2.44 -7.50 9.19
CA VAL A 66 3.68 -7.81 8.48
C VAL A 66 4.75 -8.37 9.42
N PRO A 67 5.15 -7.71 10.52
CA PRO A 67 6.15 -8.28 11.42
C PRO A 67 5.68 -9.58 12.05
N MET A 68 4.39 -9.71 12.41
CA MET A 68 3.86 -10.98 12.91
C MET A 68 3.97 -12.14 11.91
N ASN A 69 4.00 -11.87 10.60
CA ASN A 69 4.10 -12.90 9.57
C ASN A 69 5.52 -13.14 9.04
N LEU A 70 6.33 -12.08 8.93
CA LEU A 70 7.63 -12.14 8.23
C LEU A 70 8.83 -12.00 9.17
N SER A 71 8.69 -11.39 10.35
CA SER A 71 9.87 -11.08 11.17
C SER A 71 10.52 -12.34 11.74
N ARG A 72 9.76 -13.43 11.93
CA ARG A 72 10.20 -14.64 12.66
C ARG A 72 10.75 -14.33 14.06
N GLY A 73 10.37 -13.17 14.63
CA GLY A 73 10.90 -12.66 15.90
C GLY A 73 12.32 -12.09 15.81
N GLY A 74 12.86 -11.94 14.60
CA GLY A 74 14.21 -11.45 14.32
C GLY A 74 14.30 -9.94 14.09
N VAL A 75 15.38 -9.53 13.43
CA VAL A 75 15.70 -8.13 13.10
C VAL A 75 14.92 -7.68 11.88
N THR A 76 14.35 -6.49 11.93
CA THR A 76 13.70 -5.84 10.78
C THR A 76 14.38 -4.51 10.50
N ASP A 77 14.65 -4.23 9.23
CA ASP A 77 15.30 -3.00 8.81
C ASP A 77 14.27 -2.04 8.24
N HIS A 78 14.36 -0.76 8.58
CA HIS A 78 13.39 0.27 8.18
C HIS A 78 14.09 1.49 7.60
N VAL A 79 13.67 1.90 6.41
CA VAL A 79 14.05 3.16 5.78
C VAL A 79 13.02 4.22 6.19
N VAL A 80 13.45 5.18 7.00
CA VAL A 80 12.56 6.19 7.59
C VAL A 80 12.59 7.46 6.74
N THR A 81 11.50 7.71 6.01
CA THR A 81 11.41 8.82 5.05
C THR A 81 10.27 9.79 5.34
N GLY A 82 9.50 9.58 6.41
CA GLY A 82 8.37 10.43 6.77
C GLY A 82 7.46 9.83 7.83
N LEU A 83 6.25 10.38 7.97
CA LEU A 83 5.34 10.01 9.07
C LEU A 83 4.91 8.54 9.05
N TRP A 84 4.68 7.93 7.87
CA TRP A 84 4.17 6.56 7.80
C TRP A 84 5.26 5.54 8.09
N SER A 85 6.47 5.73 7.57
CA SER A 85 7.62 4.90 7.92
C SER A 85 8.00 5.00 9.40
N ILE A 86 7.90 6.18 10.03
CA ILE A 86 8.06 6.34 11.49
C ILE A 86 7.06 5.45 12.24
N LYS A 87 5.77 5.53 11.91
CA LYS A 87 4.71 4.73 12.56
C LYS A 87 4.91 3.23 12.33
N THR A 88 5.35 2.85 11.13
CA THR A 88 5.58 1.44 10.78
C THR A 88 6.70 0.85 11.63
N ARG A 89 7.84 1.55 11.71
CA ARG A 89 8.94 1.13 12.58
C ARG A 89 8.52 1.09 14.04
N GLN A 90 7.78 2.10 14.52
CA GLN A 90 7.34 2.15 15.92
C GLN A 90 6.47 0.95 16.31
N GLU A 91 5.59 0.51 15.41
CA GLU A 91 4.77 -0.69 15.65
C GLU A 91 5.61 -1.97 15.57
N ALA A 92 6.56 -2.05 14.63
CA ALA A 92 7.45 -3.21 14.47
C ALA A 92 8.29 -3.52 15.72
N LEU A 93 8.66 -2.50 16.51
CA LEU A 93 9.36 -2.66 17.80
C LEU A 93 8.61 -3.50 18.83
N ARG A 94 7.28 -3.69 18.65
CA ARG A 94 6.47 -4.55 19.53
C ARG A 94 6.66 -6.04 19.26
N TYR A 95 7.31 -6.40 18.15
CA TYR A 95 7.37 -7.76 17.61
C TYR A 95 8.80 -8.28 17.37
N GLY A 96 9.81 -7.48 17.71
CA GLY A 96 11.22 -7.80 17.49
C GLY A 96 12.09 -6.55 17.49
N GLU A 97 13.28 -6.67 16.92
CA GLU A 97 14.20 -5.55 16.73
C GLU A 97 13.85 -4.79 15.44
N ALA A 98 13.80 -3.46 15.48
CA ALA A 98 13.49 -2.61 14.33
C ALA A 98 14.54 -1.51 14.14
N HIS A 99 15.52 -1.78 13.28
CA HIS A 99 16.66 -0.91 12.99
C HIS A 99 16.29 0.19 12.00
N VAL A 100 16.83 1.40 12.20
CA VAL A 100 16.86 2.43 11.16
C VAL A 100 18.12 2.21 10.35
N VAL A 101 17.96 1.82 9.09
CA VAL A 101 19.09 1.60 8.19
C VAL A 101 19.39 2.81 7.32
N ALA A 102 18.41 3.69 7.16
CA ALA A 102 18.54 5.00 6.55
C ALA A 102 17.41 5.92 7.03
N SER A 103 17.71 7.21 7.14
CA SER A 103 16.73 8.24 7.47
C SER A 103 17.06 9.55 6.77
N ASN A 104 16.04 10.27 6.30
CA ASN A 104 16.17 11.65 5.80
C ASN A 104 16.00 12.72 6.89
N GLU A 105 15.86 12.31 8.17
CA GLU A 105 15.82 13.23 9.31
C GLU A 105 17.21 13.84 9.60
N ALA A 106 18.28 13.05 9.37
CA ALA A 106 19.66 13.44 9.69
C ALA A 106 20.27 14.46 8.72
N ASP A 107 19.68 14.66 7.53
CA ASP A 107 20.21 15.51 6.46
C ASP A 107 19.92 17.02 6.64
N GLY A 108 19.50 17.45 7.83
CA GLY A 108 19.05 18.83 8.08
C GLY A 108 17.69 19.16 7.44
N ALA A 109 17.06 18.19 6.77
CA ALA A 109 15.70 18.26 6.26
C ALA A 109 14.72 18.00 7.42
N ALA A 110 14.53 19.00 8.29
CA ALA A 110 13.64 18.92 9.45
C ALA A 110 12.18 18.51 9.13
N ASN A 111 11.83 18.39 7.84
CA ASN A 111 10.48 18.11 7.34
C ASN A 111 10.39 16.87 6.44
N HIS A 112 11.43 16.02 6.37
CA HIS A 112 11.48 14.84 5.50
C HIS A 112 11.20 15.15 4.02
N THR A 113 12.09 15.90 3.35
CA THR A 113 11.86 16.42 1.98
C THR A 113 12.72 15.73 0.91
N THR A 114 13.55 14.77 1.29
CA THR A 114 14.50 14.06 0.41
C THR A 114 14.39 12.56 0.60
N LEU A 115 14.97 11.76 -0.29
CA LEU A 115 15.15 10.33 -0.09
C LEU A 115 16.63 10.02 0.16
N PRO A 116 16.96 9.21 1.17
CA PRO A 116 18.33 8.76 1.36
C PRO A 116 18.70 7.79 0.23
N ALA A 117 19.83 8.01 -0.43
CA ALA A 117 20.28 7.17 -1.54
C ALA A 117 20.47 5.71 -1.09
N PRO A 118 19.99 4.69 -1.84
CA PRO A 118 20.10 3.29 -1.43
C PRO A 118 21.52 2.82 -1.07
N ALA A 119 22.54 3.36 -1.75
CA ALA A 119 23.95 3.06 -1.47
C ALA A 119 24.44 3.50 -0.08
N THR A 120 23.71 4.37 0.63
CA THR A 120 24.07 4.82 1.99
C THR A 120 23.40 4.00 3.09
N TRP A 121 22.54 3.04 2.72
CA TRP A 121 21.78 2.25 3.68
C TRP A 121 22.70 1.30 4.44
N ARG A 122 22.58 1.30 5.77
CA ARG A 122 23.35 0.44 6.68
C ARG A 122 22.53 -0.80 7.03
N LEU A 123 22.40 -1.70 6.06
CA LEU A 123 21.58 -2.91 6.17
C LEU A 123 22.16 -3.91 7.17
N SER A 124 21.29 -4.57 7.93
CA SER A 124 21.64 -5.63 8.86
C SER A 124 21.92 -6.93 8.09
N ALA A 125 22.97 -7.66 8.46
CA ALA A 125 23.34 -8.92 7.80
C ALA A 125 22.30 -10.04 7.96
N ASN A 126 21.45 -9.95 8.98
CA ASN A 126 20.44 -10.93 9.36
C ASN A 126 19.01 -10.35 9.37
N ALA A 127 18.74 -9.32 8.56
CA ALA A 127 17.41 -8.74 8.46
C ALA A 127 16.39 -9.78 7.94
N SER A 128 15.28 -9.94 8.64
CA SER A 128 14.13 -10.74 8.19
C SER A 128 13.40 -10.09 7.03
N TYR A 129 13.41 -8.74 6.97
CA TYR A 129 13.00 -7.94 5.82
C TYR A 129 13.52 -6.51 5.93
N VAL A 130 13.52 -5.79 4.80
CA VAL A 130 13.75 -4.34 4.74
C VAL A 130 12.42 -3.67 4.36
N HIS A 131 11.94 -2.72 5.17
CA HIS A 131 10.70 -1.98 4.93
C HIS A 131 10.95 -0.59 4.35
N VAL A 132 10.14 -0.22 3.37
CA VAL A 132 10.06 1.13 2.80
C VAL A 132 8.60 1.59 2.71
N CYS A 133 8.37 2.90 2.88
CA CYS A 133 7.14 3.54 2.43
C CYS A 133 7.39 4.17 1.06
N SER A 134 6.73 3.69 0.01
CA SER A 134 7.04 4.15 -1.35
C SER A 134 6.54 5.57 -1.64
N ASN A 135 5.57 6.05 -0.88
CA ASN A 135 5.01 7.39 -1.02
C ASN A 135 4.49 7.94 0.32
N GLU A 136 5.27 8.81 0.94
CA GLU A 136 4.95 9.48 2.20
C GLU A 136 3.93 10.59 1.97
N THR A 137 2.63 10.27 2.10
CA THR A 137 1.56 11.22 1.69
C THR A 137 1.53 12.53 2.45
N ILE A 138 2.02 12.56 3.69
CA ILE A 138 2.02 13.78 4.50
C ILE A 138 3.21 14.67 4.12
N ASN A 139 4.36 14.06 3.84
CA ASN A 139 5.59 14.78 3.54
C ASN A 139 5.74 15.11 2.04
N GLY A 140 5.00 14.41 1.17
CA GLY A 140 5.09 14.59 -0.27
C GLY A 140 6.38 14.03 -0.87
N VAL A 141 6.92 12.96 -0.28
CA VAL A 141 8.14 12.28 -0.74
C VAL A 141 7.80 10.93 -1.33
N GLU A 142 8.18 10.70 -2.58
CA GLU A 142 7.91 9.47 -3.33
C GLU A 142 9.19 8.81 -3.82
N MET A 143 9.33 7.50 -3.56
CA MET A 143 10.39 6.64 -4.07
C MET A 143 10.09 6.19 -5.50
N HIS A 144 10.63 6.93 -6.48
CA HIS A 144 10.42 6.64 -7.90
C HIS A 144 11.00 5.29 -8.34
N GLU A 145 12.15 4.89 -7.80
CA GLU A 145 12.79 3.61 -8.09
C GLU A 145 12.93 2.79 -6.81
N LEU A 146 12.49 1.53 -6.85
CA LEU A 146 12.69 0.61 -5.74
C LEU A 146 14.15 0.19 -5.63
N PRO A 147 14.69 -0.01 -4.42
CA PRO A 147 16.08 -0.42 -4.22
C PRO A 147 16.33 -1.82 -4.77
N ASP A 148 17.57 -2.06 -5.21
CA ASP A 148 18.09 -3.40 -5.46
C ASP A 148 18.79 -3.93 -4.21
N LEU A 149 18.05 -4.58 -3.31
CA LEU A 149 18.64 -5.07 -2.06
C LEU A 149 19.79 -6.07 -2.30
N ARG A 150 19.69 -6.89 -3.34
CA ARG A 150 20.76 -7.85 -3.70
C ARG A 150 22.03 -7.13 -4.16
N ALA A 151 21.89 -6.07 -4.96
CA ALA A 151 23.04 -5.24 -5.34
C ALA A 151 23.65 -4.48 -4.15
N LEU A 152 22.87 -4.28 -3.07
CA LEU A 152 23.34 -3.74 -1.80
C LEU A 152 23.90 -4.82 -0.85
N GLY A 153 23.99 -6.08 -1.28
CA GLY A 153 24.50 -7.19 -0.47
C GLY A 153 23.52 -7.73 0.58
N CYS A 154 22.21 -7.54 0.37
CA CYS A 154 21.15 -7.98 1.26
C CYS A 154 20.18 -8.94 0.56
N ASP A 155 20.04 -10.16 1.09
CA ASP A 155 19.12 -11.18 0.58
C ASP A 155 17.72 -11.12 1.20
N ALA A 156 17.50 -10.21 2.15
CA ALA A 156 16.21 -10.03 2.81
C ALA A 156 15.13 -9.57 1.81
N PRO A 157 13.87 -9.99 1.97
CA PRO A 157 12.78 -9.50 1.14
C PRO A 157 12.53 -8.00 1.38
N LEU A 158 12.24 -7.27 0.30
CA LEU A 158 11.74 -5.89 0.39
C LEU A 158 10.24 -5.93 0.74
N VAL A 159 9.87 -5.21 1.79
CA VAL A 159 8.48 -4.94 2.16
C VAL A 159 8.14 -3.48 1.84
N MET A 160 7.02 -3.24 1.16
CA MET A 160 6.63 -1.90 0.73
C MET A 160 5.19 -1.55 1.17
N ASP A 161 5.05 -0.45 1.91
CA ASP A 161 3.76 0.28 1.96
C ASP A 161 3.60 1.07 0.67
N CYS A 162 2.69 0.62 -0.19
CA CYS A 162 2.35 1.29 -1.45
C CYS A 162 0.94 1.87 -1.44
N SER A 163 0.33 2.09 -0.26
CA SER A 163 -1.07 2.52 -0.14
C SER A 163 -1.45 3.70 -1.06
N SER A 164 -0.60 4.73 -1.14
CA SER A 164 -0.82 5.96 -1.92
C SER A 164 -0.14 5.97 -3.28
N HIS A 165 0.47 4.86 -3.67
CA HIS A 165 1.25 4.70 -4.88
C HIS A 165 0.63 3.63 -5.81
N ILE A 166 0.06 2.58 -5.23
CA ILE A 166 -0.53 1.46 -5.96
C ILE A 166 -1.52 1.90 -7.03
N GLY A 167 -1.37 1.39 -8.26
CA GLY A 167 -2.23 1.73 -9.39
C GLY A 167 -1.99 3.11 -10.02
N SER A 168 -1.04 3.91 -9.51
CA SER A 168 -0.67 5.19 -10.13
C SER A 168 0.40 5.04 -11.23
N ARG A 169 1.25 4.02 -11.11
CA ARG A 169 2.29 3.58 -12.05
C ARG A 169 2.66 2.11 -11.85
N PRO A 170 3.40 1.47 -12.78
CA PRO A 170 3.82 0.08 -12.66
C PRO A 170 4.69 -0.18 -11.42
N ILE A 171 4.65 -1.41 -10.92
CA ILE A 171 5.49 -1.89 -9.81
C ILE A 171 6.52 -2.88 -10.35
N GLU A 172 7.79 -2.69 -10.01
CA GLU A 172 8.88 -3.61 -10.32
C GLU A 172 8.86 -4.81 -9.36
N TRP A 173 7.98 -5.79 -9.62
CA TRP A 173 7.72 -6.94 -8.74
C TRP A 173 8.95 -7.80 -8.46
N THR A 174 9.93 -7.82 -9.36
CA THR A 174 11.20 -8.57 -9.19
C THR A 174 12.01 -8.12 -7.97
N ARG A 175 11.77 -6.89 -7.49
CA ARG A 175 12.42 -6.31 -6.30
C ARG A 175 11.63 -6.53 -5.01
N VAL A 176 10.36 -6.94 -5.11
CA VAL A 176 9.41 -6.96 -3.99
C VAL A 176 9.35 -8.37 -3.39
N GLY A 177 9.31 -8.46 -2.06
CA GLY A 177 8.90 -9.67 -1.35
C GLY A 177 7.44 -9.58 -0.89
N LEU A 178 7.07 -8.44 -0.30
CA LEU A 178 5.69 -8.14 0.08
C LEU A 178 5.36 -6.67 -0.21
N ALA A 179 4.18 -6.41 -0.75
CA ALA A 179 3.62 -5.06 -0.85
C ALA A 179 2.24 -5.03 -0.21
N TYR A 180 1.87 -3.93 0.44
CA TYR A 180 0.52 -3.75 0.98
C TYR A 180 -0.03 -2.35 0.73
N ALA A 181 -1.35 -2.27 0.63
CA ALA A 181 -2.05 -1.03 0.38
C ALA A 181 -3.45 -1.02 1.00
N GLY A 182 -3.76 0.03 1.78
CA GLY A 182 -5.14 0.38 2.07
C GLY A 182 -5.84 0.89 0.80
N ALA A 183 -6.96 0.28 0.40
CA ALA A 183 -7.57 0.54 -0.90
C ALA A 183 -8.08 2.00 -1.07
N GLN A 184 -8.45 2.66 0.03
CA GLN A 184 -9.12 3.98 0.07
C GLN A 184 -8.34 5.15 -0.54
N LYS A 185 -7.07 4.96 -0.88
CA LYS A 185 -6.26 6.04 -1.43
C LYS A 185 -6.35 6.12 -2.95
N ASN A 186 -6.25 4.99 -3.64
CA ASN A 186 -6.13 5.01 -5.10
C ASN A 186 -6.89 3.89 -5.84
N ILE A 187 -7.34 2.84 -5.14
CA ILE A 187 -7.75 1.59 -5.80
C ILE A 187 -9.08 1.00 -5.27
N GLY A 188 -9.78 1.70 -4.38
CA GLY A 188 -11.06 1.23 -3.84
C GLY A 188 -11.56 2.08 -2.67
N PRO A 189 -12.59 1.59 -1.95
CA PRO A 189 -13.09 2.24 -0.75
C PRO A 189 -12.28 1.84 0.50
N SER A 190 -12.51 2.52 1.62
CA SER A 190 -11.98 2.11 2.94
C SER A 190 -12.61 0.82 3.43
N GLY A 191 -11.87 0.09 4.26
CA GLY A 191 -12.30 -1.21 4.81
C GLY A 191 -11.65 -2.41 4.12
N LEU A 192 -11.08 -2.22 2.92
CA LEU A 192 -10.27 -3.23 2.22
C LEU A 192 -8.77 -2.87 2.28
N THR A 193 -7.96 -3.85 2.64
CA THR A 193 -6.50 -3.86 2.49
C THR A 193 -6.14 -4.92 1.46
N LEU A 194 -5.20 -4.59 0.56
CA LEU A 194 -4.62 -5.54 -0.37
C LEU A 194 -3.19 -5.84 0.06
N VAL A 195 -2.85 -7.12 0.15
CA VAL A 195 -1.49 -7.60 0.43
C VAL A 195 -1.05 -8.48 -0.73
N PHE A 196 0.12 -8.20 -1.29
CA PHE A 196 0.77 -8.97 -2.35
C PHE A 196 1.99 -9.61 -1.72
N VAL A 197 1.98 -10.93 -1.54
CA VAL A 197 3.06 -11.64 -0.83
C VAL A 197 3.57 -12.78 -1.68
N ARG A 198 4.90 -12.87 -1.80
CA ARG A 198 5.57 -13.97 -2.50
C ARG A 198 5.36 -15.28 -1.74
N GLU A 199 5.04 -16.35 -2.48
CA GLU A 199 4.59 -17.62 -1.89
C GLU A 199 5.60 -18.26 -0.92
N ASP A 200 6.90 -18.11 -1.17
CA ASP A 200 7.99 -18.61 -0.31
C ASP A 200 8.11 -17.87 1.03
N LEU A 201 7.42 -16.73 1.21
CA LEU A 201 7.40 -15.99 2.47
C LEU A 201 6.25 -16.41 3.39
N LEU A 202 5.36 -17.30 2.93
CA LEU A 202 4.23 -17.81 3.72
C LEU A 202 4.67 -18.89 4.72
N GLY A 203 3.90 -19.06 5.80
CA GLY A 203 4.08 -20.16 6.77
C GLY A 203 5.07 -19.86 7.90
N HIS A 204 5.35 -18.58 8.15
CA HIS A 204 6.31 -18.11 9.14
C HIS A 204 5.70 -17.22 10.23
N ALA A 205 4.38 -17.25 10.37
CA ALA A 205 3.67 -16.46 11.37
C ALA A 205 4.11 -16.80 12.79
N LEU A 206 4.23 -15.76 13.62
CA LEU A 206 4.52 -15.90 15.04
C LEU A 206 3.34 -16.61 15.75
N PRO A 207 3.59 -17.38 16.82
CA PRO A 207 2.55 -18.17 17.50
C PRO A 207 1.35 -17.36 18.02
N PHE A 208 1.54 -16.07 18.26
CA PHE A 208 0.50 -15.15 18.74
C PHE A 208 -0.16 -14.35 17.61
N CYS A 209 0.21 -14.56 16.35
CA CYS A 209 -0.47 -13.96 15.21
C CYS A 209 -1.92 -14.48 15.17
N PRO A 210 -2.94 -13.61 15.22
CA PRO A 210 -4.32 -14.05 15.09
C PRO A 210 -4.52 -14.76 13.74
N SER A 211 -5.21 -15.90 13.73
CA SER A 211 -5.40 -16.70 12.51
C SER A 211 -6.09 -15.95 11.36
N ALA A 212 -6.88 -14.92 11.66
CA ALA A 212 -7.47 -14.03 10.67
C ALA A 212 -6.45 -13.11 9.96
N PHE A 213 -5.24 -13.00 10.50
CA PHE A 213 -4.13 -12.19 9.98
C PHE A 213 -2.88 -13.02 9.65
N ASP A 214 -2.93 -14.34 9.79
CA ASP A 214 -1.89 -15.23 9.29
C ASP A 214 -2.02 -15.33 7.77
N TYR A 215 -1.01 -14.85 7.04
CA TYR A 215 -1.04 -14.81 5.58
C TYR A 215 -1.15 -16.19 4.95
N ALA A 216 -0.59 -17.24 5.56
CA ALA A 216 -0.71 -18.60 5.03
C ALA A 216 -2.14 -19.12 5.17
N VAL A 217 -2.79 -18.86 6.31
CA VAL A 217 -4.20 -19.21 6.53
C VAL A 217 -5.12 -18.44 5.58
N VAL A 218 -4.91 -17.14 5.44
CA VAL A 218 -5.69 -16.28 4.54
C VAL A 218 -5.50 -16.71 3.08
N ALA A 219 -4.26 -17.00 2.65
CA ALA A 219 -3.96 -17.50 1.31
C ALA A 219 -4.62 -18.86 1.03
N ALA A 220 -4.52 -19.82 1.97
CA ALA A 220 -5.11 -21.15 1.83
C ALA A 220 -6.64 -21.12 1.69
N ASN A 221 -7.29 -20.07 2.17
CA ASN A 221 -8.74 -19.87 2.09
C ASN A 221 -9.15 -18.85 1.02
N GLY A 222 -8.25 -18.46 0.11
CA GLY A 222 -8.57 -17.51 -0.96
C GLY A 222 -9.05 -16.16 -0.44
N SER A 223 -8.44 -15.64 0.64
CA SER A 223 -8.86 -14.43 1.37
C SER A 223 -10.19 -14.53 2.11
N MET A 224 -10.82 -15.70 2.14
CA MET A 224 -12.13 -15.93 2.75
C MET A 224 -12.01 -16.88 3.94
N TYR A 225 -11.02 -16.68 4.82
CA TYR A 225 -10.94 -17.44 6.08
C TYR A 225 -12.10 -17.09 7.01
N ASN A 226 -12.37 -15.79 7.17
CA ASN A 226 -13.59 -15.25 7.75
C ASN A 226 -14.37 -14.44 6.69
N THR A 227 -15.48 -13.81 7.09
CA THR A 227 -16.25 -12.94 6.19
C THR A 227 -15.37 -11.76 5.72
N PRO A 228 -15.06 -11.65 4.42
CA PRO A 228 -14.27 -10.54 3.89
C PRO A 228 -15.13 -9.26 3.80
N PRO A 229 -14.55 -8.09 3.54
CA PRO A 229 -15.31 -6.85 3.33
C PRO A 229 -15.98 -6.87 1.93
N THR A 230 -17.05 -7.67 1.79
CA THR A 230 -17.69 -8.04 0.51
C THR A 230 -18.01 -6.84 -0.37
N TYR A 231 -18.65 -5.81 0.18
CA TYR A 231 -18.99 -4.61 -0.58
C TYR A 231 -17.75 -3.81 -1.00
N SER A 232 -16.71 -3.77 -0.17
CA SER A 232 -15.46 -3.07 -0.51
C SER A 232 -14.74 -3.76 -1.66
N ILE A 233 -14.75 -5.10 -1.69
CA ILE A 233 -14.20 -5.91 -2.78
C ILE A 233 -14.97 -5.64 -4.07
N TYR A 234 -16.30 -5.63 -4.02
CA TYR A 234 -17.13 -5.31 -5.18
C TYR A 234 -16.83 -3.93 -5.77
N ILE A 235 -16.78 -2.88 -4.93
CA ILE A 235 -16.45 -1.53 -5.40
C ILE A 235 -15.04 -1.47 -5.97
N ALA A 236 -14.05 -2.12 -5.34
CA ALA A 236 -12.70 -2.21 -5.88
C ALA A 236 -12.68 -2.89 -7.26
N GLY A 237 -13.45 -3.97 -7.45
CA GLY A 237 -13.64 -4.60 -8.76
C GLY A 237 -14.15 -3.62 -9.82
N LEU A 238 -15.12 -2.77 -9.49
CA LEU A 238 -15.58 -1.73 -10.41
C LEU A 238 -14.53 -0.63 -10.68
N VAL A 239 -13.67 -0.30 -9.69
CA VAL A 239 -12.51 0.59 -9.92
C VAL A 239 -11.58 -0.05 -10.93
N PHE A 240 -11.28 -1.34 -10.78
CA PHE A 240 -10.35 -2.06 -11.64
C PHE A 240 -10.86 -2.15 -13.09
N GLU A 241 -12.15 -2.45 -13.30
CA GLU A 241 -12.74 -2.39 -14.63
C GLU A 241 -12.66 -0.99 -15.24
N TRP A 242 -12.89 0.06 -14.44
CA TRP A 242 -12.71 1.44 -14.90
C TRP A 242 -11.25 1.73 -15.28
N MET A 243 -10.28 1.34 -14.46
CA MET A 243 -8.85 1.52 -14.73
C MET A 243 -8.44 0.83 -16.04
N ALA A 244 -8.92 -0.40 -16.26
CA ALA A 244 -8.68 -1.13 -17.50
C ALA A 244 -9.26 -0.38 -18.71
N ALA A 245 -10.49 0.12 -18.60
CA ALA A 245 -11.12 0.95 -19.64
C ALA A 245 -10.39 2.29 -19.87
N GLN A 246 -9.58 2.77 -18.92
CA GLN A 246 -8.72 3.94 -19.10
C GLN A 246 -7.41 3.65 -19.85
N GLY A 247 -7.15 2.40 -20.25
CA GLY A 247 -5.88 1.97 -20.85
C GLY A 247 -4.90 1.37 -19.85
N GLY A 248 -5.37 0.99 -18.65
CA GLY A 248 -4.55 0.36 -17.62
C GLY A 248 -3.58 1.32 -16.93
N VAL A 249 -2.69 0.76 -16.10
CA VAL A 249 -1.79 1.51 -15.22
C VAL A 249 -0.81 2.40 -16.01
N ALA A 250 -0.29 1.93 -17.14
CA ALA A 250 0.63 2.74 -17.97
C ALA A 250 -0.04 4.03 -18.50
N ALA A 251 -1.30 3.95 -18.94
CA ALA A 251 -2.03 5.13 -19.38
C ALA A 251 -2.36 6.08 -18.20
N LEU A 252 -2.66 5.51 -17.03
CA LEU A 252 -2.88 6.29 -15.81
C LEU A 252 -1.60 7.01 -15.35
N GLU A 253 -0.44 6.38 -15.46
CA GLU A 253 0.86 6.98 -15.15
C GLU A 253 1.10 8.23 -16.00
N GLN A 254 0.91 8.13 -17.32
CA GLN A 254 1.10 9.28 -18.22
C GLN A 254 0.17 10.44 -17.85
N ARG A 255 -1.11 10.15 -17.59
CA ARG A 255 -2.07 11.16 -17.11
C ARG A 255 -1.66 11.77 -15.78
N ASN A 256 -1.09 10.99 -14.86
CA ASN A 256 -0.63 11.48 -13.57
C ASN A 256 0.60 12.38 -13.72
N ILE A 257 1.53 12.05 -14.63
CA ILE A 257 2.68 12.90 -14.97
C ILE A 257 2.21 14.24 -15.53
N GLU A 258 1.23 14.25 -16.45
CA GLU A 258 0.65 15.46 -17.03
C GLU A 258 -0.03 16.36 -15.98
N LYS A 259 -0.87 15.76 -15.12
CA LYS A 259 -1.52 16.47 -14.00
C LYS A 259 -0.49 17.14 -13.09
N ARG A 260 0.56 16.40 -12.71
CA ARG A 260 1.65 16.92 -11.87
C ARG A 260 2.33 18.11 -12.53
N ARG A 261 2.69 18.00 -13.82
CA ARG A 261 3.31 19.11 -14.58
C ARG A 261 2.45 20.37 -14.54
N CYS A 262 1.15 20.24 -14.79
CA CYS A 262 0.21 21.36 -14.75
C CYS A 262 0.17 22.04 -13.37
N CYS A 263 0.06 21.27 -12.29
CA CYS A 263 0.05 21.80 -10.93
C CYS A 263 1.36 22.50 -10.55
N THR A 264 2.51 21.95 -10.95
CA THR A 264 3.82 22.58 -10.70
C THR A 264 3.97 23.90 -11.45
N THR A 265 3.56 23.95 -12.72
CA THR A 265 3.57 25.19 -13.51
C THR A 265 2.69 26.27 -12.89
N GLN A 266 1.49 25.91 -12.39
CA GLN A 266 0.61 26.86 -11.70
C GLN A 266 1.17 27.35 -10.35
N SER A 267 1.88 26.50 -9.62
CA SER A 267 2.53 26.89 -8.35
C SER A 267 3.70 27.85 -8.57
N MET A 268 4.49 27.66 -9.64
CA MET A 268 5.59 28.55 -10.00
C MET A 268 5.11 29.89 -10.55
N ALA A 269 3.88 29.96 -11.08
CA ALA A 269 3.30 31.17 -11.68
C ALA A 269 2.61 32.11 -10.67
N ARG A 270 2.52 31.76 -9.38
CA ARG A 270 1.95 32.66 -8.35
C ARG A 270 3.02 33.61 -7.81
N PRO A 271 2.90 34.94 -8.00
CA PRO A 271 3.80 35.90 -7.37
C PRO A 271 3.65 35.81 -5.84
N SER A 272 4.76 35.81 -5.11
CA SER A 272 4.76 35.92 -3.66
C SER A 272 4.15 37.25 -3.25
N THR A 273 2.93 37.24 -2.68
CA THR A 273 2.33 38.41 -2.06
C THR A 273 3.18 38.81 -0.85
N PRO A 274 3.68 40.05 -0.74
CA PRO A 274 4.43 40.47 0.44
C PRO A 274 3.52 40.45 1.66
N THR A 275 3.92 39.74 2.72
CA THR A 275 3.27 39.79 4.02
C THR A 275 3.30 41.22 4.55
N ALA A 276 2.13 41.86 4.66
CA ALA A 276 2.00 43.18 5.27
C ALA A 276 2.37 43.11 6.76
N SER A 277 3.47 43.80 7.11
CA SER A 277 3.88 44.08 8.48
C SER A 277 2.78 44.89 9.19
N ARG A 278 2.10 44.28 10.16
CA ARG A 278 1.23 45.01 11.11
C ARG A 278 2.10 45.54 12.25
N ALA A 279 2.44 46.82 12.20
CA ALA A 279 2.94 47.55 13.35
C ALA A 279 1.85 47.61 14.45
N ARG A 280 2.21 47.22 15.68
CA ARG A 280 1.37 47.44 16.88
C ARG A 280 1.46 48.91 17.30
N PRO A 281 0.37 49.57 17.71
CA PRO A 281 0.47 50.90 18.31
C PRO A 281 0.90 50.77 19.78
N ALA A 282 1.81 51.66 20.19
CA ALA A 282 2.21 51.85 21.58
C ALA A 282 1.02 52.39 22.39
N ARG A 283 0.81 51.85 23.59
CA ARG A 283 -0.10 52.41 24.59
C ARG A 283 0.67 53.43 25.43
N ALA A 284 0.09 54.62 25.57
CA ALA A 284 0.32 55.55 26.68
C ALA A 284 -0.69 55.26 27.79
#